data_AF-A0A535IAB2-F1
#
_entry.id   AF-A0A535IAB2-F1
#
_cell.length_a   1.000
_cell.length_b   1.000
_cell.length_c   1.000
_cell.angle_alpha   90.00
_cell.angle_beta   90.00
_cell.angle_gamma   90.00
#
_symmetry.space_group_name_H-M   'P 1'
#
loop_
_entity.id
_entity.type
_entity.pdbx_description
1 polymer ?
#
loop_
_entity_poly.entity_id
_entity_poly.type
_entity_poly.pdbx_seq_one_letter_code
_entity_poly.pdbx_strand_id
1 'polypeptide(L)'
;MDNLAALIELAIGLVFVYIALSLACSQIQEIIARMLNWRAQQLEDALIVMITNPEKVPGLVSRIALRLQELARVNRWPEKLGALWARLRGTAMPDIPSKGKLFIAELYAHPLIKALTRPGARIGPEYMPASSFSLALFNTLMRAGSRPTAVAQAIEQLRARLLAAVPDAQARAQLADTLNNAFNPLLIRIAALPQNVTPQTSQELLQDFQKVAAGYPALRHALAVEQLRLGIEAQKSQFPDLYRGLETLLHEAETDTTATEELFGATRAKVETWYDSTMDRATVWYKQRIQWWLFGIGFAVALIVNADS
;
A
#
# COMPACT_ATOMS: atom_id res chain seq x y z
N MET A 1 31.86 -42.81 -36.85
CA MET A 1 31.07 -42.65 -35.61
C MET A 1 31.74 -41.68 -34.64
N ASP A 2 33.04 -41.40 -34.81
CA ASP A 2 33.87 -40.61 -33.89
C ASP A 2 33.51 -39.11 -33.84
N ASN A 3 33.06 -38.55 -34.96
CA ASN A 3 32.61 -37.14 -35.00
C ASN A 3 31.34 -36.89 -34.18
N LEU A 4 30.49 -37.91 -33.99
CA LEU A 4 29.27 -37.77 -33.18
C LEU A 4 29.61 -37.72 -31.68
N ALA A 5 30.57 -38.53 -31.25
CA ALA A 5 31.05 -38.52 -29.87
C ALA A 5 31.70 -37.17 -29.52
N ALA A 6 32.60 -36.67 -30.38
CA ALA A 6 33.23 -35.36 -30.21
C ALA A 6 32.21 -34.20 -30.19
N LEU A 7 31.17 -34.27 -31.02
CA LEU A 7 30.11 -33.26 -31.05
C LEU A 7 29.24 -33.30 -29.78
N ILE A 8 28.96 -34.49 -29.24
CA ILE A 8 28.23 -34.66 -27.97
C ILE A 8 29.06 -34.13 -26.80
N GLU A 9 30.36 -34.41 -26.75
CA GLU A 9 31.26 -33.88 -25.70
C GLU A 9 31.35 -32.35 -25.74
N LEU A 10 31.50 -31.76 -26.92
CA LEU A 10 31.47 -30.31 -27.10
C LEU A 10 30.12 -29.72 -26.67
N ALA A 11 29.01 -30.37 -27.03
CA ALA A 11 27.68 -29.94 -26.65
C ALA A 11 27.48 -29.98 -25.13
N ILE A 12 27.90 -31.06 -24.47
CA ILE A 12 27.83 -31.21 -23.01
C ILE A 12 28.69 -30.12 -22.33
N GLY A 13 29.90 -29.88 -22.84
CA GLY A 13 30.78 -28.82 -22.33
C GLY A 13 30.14 -27.43 -22.43
N LEU A 14 29.56 -27.10 -23.58
CA LEU A 14 28.87 -25.82 -23.79
C LEU A 14 27.63 -25.66 -22.89
N VAL A 15 26.83 -26.72 -22.73
CA VAL A 15 25.67 -26.72 -21.82
C VAL A 15 26.13 -26.52 -20.38
N PHE A 16 27.18 -27.20 -19.95
CA PHE A 16 27.71 -27.07 -18.59
C PHE A 16 28.24 -25.65 -18.30
N VAL A 17 29.04 -25.09 -19.21
CA VAL A 17 29.54 -23.72 -19.10
C VAL A 17 28.38 -22.72 -19.08
N TYR A 18 27.37 -22.90 -19.92
CA TYR A 18 26.19 -22.04 -19.95
C TYR A 18 25.43 -22.06 -18.62
N ILE A 19 25.22 -23.23 -18.04
CA ILE A 19 24.53 -23.38 -16.75
C ILE A 19 25.37 -22.74 -15.62
N ALA A 20 26.67 -23.01 -15.57
CA ALA A 20 27.58 -22.45 -14.57
C ALA A 20 27.60 -20.92 -14.62
N LEU A 21 27.69 -20.34 -15.82
CA LEU A 21 27.69 -18.89 -16.02
C LEU A 21 26.33 -18.28 -15.66
N SER A 22 25.22 -18.93 -16.02
CA SER A 22 23.86 -18.48 -15.69
C SER A 22 23.63 -18.46 -14.17
N LEU A 23 24.10 -19.48 -13.46
CA LEU A 23 24.03 -19.54 -12.01
C LEU A 23 24.87 -18.43 -11.37
N ALA A 24 26.12 -18.24 -11.81
CA ALA A 24 27.00 -17.20 -11.30
C ALA A 24 26.39 -15.80 -11.48
N CYS A 25 25.80 -15.52 -12.66
CA CYS A 25 25.13 -14.26 -12.94
C CYS A 25 23.96 -14.01 -11.98
N SER A 26 23.12 -15.02 -11.72
CA SER A 26 21.99 -14.90 -10.78
C SER A 26 22.46 -14.63 -9.35
N GLN A 27 23.55 -15.27 -8.91
CA GLN A 27 24.11 -15.05 -7.57
C GLN A 27 24.66 -13.63 -7.42
N ILE A 28 25.40 -13.13 -8.41
CA ILE A 28 25.94 -11.75 -8.40
C ILE A 28 24.80 -10.74 -8.35
N GLN A 29 23.77 -10.92 -9.18
CA GLN A 29 22.59 -10.06 -9.19
C GLN A 29 21.90 -10.04 -7.81
N GLU A 30 21.71 -11.20 -7.17
CA GLU A 30 21.05 -11.30 -5.87
C GLU A 30 21.92 -10.68 -4.76
N ILE A 31 23.25 -10.86 -4.79
CA ILE A 31 24.18 -10.24 -3.83
C ILE A 31 24.11 -8.72 -3.93
N ILE A 32 24.18 -8.17 -5.15
CA ILE A 32 24.10 -6.72 -5.38
C ILE A 32 22.76 -6.18 -4.88
N ALA A 33 21.66 -6.87 -5.18
CA ALA A 33 20.32 -6.46 -4.74
C ALA A 33 20.18 -6.47 -3.21
N ARG A 34 20.78 -7.47 -2.54
CA ARG A 34 20.79 -7.58 -1.07
C ARG A 34 21.62 -6.48 -0.42
N MET A 35 22.83 -6.23 -0.93
CA MET A 35 23.72 -5.20 -0.37
C MET A 35 23.09 -3.79 -0.47
N LEU A 36 22.28 -3.54 -1.49
CA LEU A 36 21.70 -2.22 -1.76
C LEU A 36 20.26 -2.03 -1.19
N ASN A 37 19.71 -2.98 -0.42
CA ASN A 37 18.35 -2.94 0.17
C ASN A 37 17.25 -2.55 -0.85
N TRP A 38 17.44 -3.03 -2.07
CA TRP A 38 16.72 -2.61 -3.25
C TRP A 38 15.25 -3.06 -3.26
N ARG A 39 14.95 -4.20 -2.63
CA ARG A 39 13.58 -4.69 -2.42
C ARG A 39 12.77 -3.82 -1.45
N ALA A 40 13.38 -3.44 -0.34
CA ALA A 40 12.74 -2.58 0.66
C ALA A 40 12.40 -1.20 0.07
N GLN A 41 13.32 -0.63 -0.71
CA GLN A 41 13.09 0.62 -1.44
C GLN A 41 11.98 0.48 -2.49
N GLN A 42 11.96 -0.64 -3.22
CA GLN A 42 10.91 -0.92 -4.21
C GLN A 42 9.52 -0.92 -3.58
N LEU A 43 9.38 -1.57 -2.42
CA LEU A 43 8.13 -1.61 -1.68
C LEU A 43 7.69 -0.21 -1.24
N GLU A 44 8.61 0.57 -0.67
CA GLU A 44 8.32 1.94 -0.24
C GLU A 44 7.90 2.84 -1.41
N ASP A 45 8.64 2.79 -2.53
CA ASP A 45 8.30 3.53 -3.75
C ASP A 45 6.91 3.13 -4.27
N ALA A 46 6.59 1.83 -4.27
CA ALA A 46 5.30 1.32 -4.72
C ALA A 46 4.14 1.80 -3.83
N LEU A 47 4.33 1.78 -2.51
CA LEU A 47 3.35 2.28 -1.56
C LEU A 47 3.13 3.80 -1.70
N ILE A 48 4.20 4.56 -1.92
CA ILE A 48 4.10 6.01 -2.16
C ILE A 48 3.28 6.31 -3.41
N VAL A 49 3.52 5.57 -4.50
CA VAL A 49 2.76 5.69 -5.75
C VAL A 49 1.29 5.35 -5.51
N MET A 50 1.02 4.26 -4.79
CA MET A 50 -0.34 3.82 -4.43
C MET A 50 -1.14 4.91 -3.71
N ILE A 51 -0.50 5.64 -2.79
CA ILE A 51 -1.15 6.66 -1.96
C ILE A 51 -1.29 8.00 -2.69
N THR A 52 -0.31 8.32 -3.53
CA THR A 52 -0.18 9.65 -4.14
C THR A 52 -0.85 9.74 -5.51
N ASN A 53 -0.71 8.70 -6.35
CA ASN A 53 -1.25 8.72 -7.70
C ASN A 53 -1.32 7.28 -8.27
N PRO A 54 -2.40 6.54 -8.03
CA PRO A 54 -2.53 5.15 -8.48
C PRO A 54 -2.64 5.01 -10.01
N GLU A 55 -2.94 6.08 -10.76
CA GLU A 55 -3.10 6.06 -12.22
C GLU A 55 -1.78 6.30 -12.97
N LYS A 56 -0.80 6.97 -12.37
CA LYS A 56 0.48 7.31 -13.02
C LYS A 56 1.61 6.40 -12.55
N VAL A 57 1.69 5.20 -13.09
CA VAL A 57 2.93 4.39 -13.03
C VAL A 57 3.82 4.81 -14.21
N PRO A 58 4.89 5.60 -14.02
CA PRO A 58 5.59 6.19 -15.14
C PRO A 58 6.40 5.11 -15.88
N GLY A 59 6.32 5.11 -17.21
CA GLY A 59 7.09 4.21 -18.07
C GLY A 59 8.61 4.37 -17.95
N LEU A 60 9.33 3.36 -18.47
CA LEU A 60 10.79 3.13 -18.52
C LEU A 60 11.68 4.38 -18.61
N VAL A 61 11.23 5.40 -19.36
CA VAL A 61 11.96 6.64 -19.71
C VAL A 61 12.10 7.63 -18.54
N SER A 62 11.22 7.58 -17.54
CA SER A 62 11.19 8.53 -16.41
C SER A 62 12.34 8.37 -15.40
N ARG A 63 13.05 7.24 -15.39
CA ARG A 63 13.89 6.81 -14.23
C ARG A 63 15.39 7.07 -14.34
N ILE A 64 15.95 7.04 -15.54
CA ILE A 64 17.35 7.44 -15.76
C ILE A 64 17.48 8.96 -15.56
N ALA A 65 16.41 9.71 -15.84
CA ALA A 65 16.30 11.15 -15.68
C ALA A 65 16.51 11.65 -14.24
N LEU A 66 15.96 10.97 -13.22
CA LEU A 66 16.06 11.42 -11.83
C LEU A 66 17.46 11.21 -11.22
N ARG A 67 18.07 10.03 -11.43
CA ARG A 67 19.44 9.75 -10.95
C ARG A 67 20.48 10.62 -11.66
N LEU A 68 20.27 10.94 -12.94
CA LEU A 68 21.14 11.87 -13.67
C LEU A 68 20.90 13.32 -13.29
N GLN A 69 19.72 13.70 -12.78
CA GLN A 69 19.46 15.06 -12.29
C GLN A 69 20.22 15.35 -10.99
N GLU A 70 20.38 14.37 -10.09
CA GLU A 70 21.28 14.48 -8.94
C GLU A 70 22.75 14.54 -9.37
N LEU A 71 23.15 13.72 -10.36
CA LEU A 71 24.52 13.73 -10.89
C LEU A 71 24.82 14.99 -11.73
N ALA A 72 23.83 15.63 -12.34
CA ALA A 72 23.97 16.90 -13.07
C ALA A 72 23.97 18.13 -12.15
N ARG A 73 23.39 18.03 -10.95
CA ARG A 73 23.57 19.06 -9.91
C ARG A 73 25.00 19.05 -9.35
N VAL A 74 25.67 17.89 -9.39
CA VAL A 74 27.02 17.70 -8.85
C VAL A 74 28.11 17.76 -9.94
N ASN A 75 27.77 17.55 -11.21
CA ASN A 75 28.73 17.59 -12.32
C ASN A 75 28.20 18.41 -13.51
N ARG A 76 29.05 19.25 -14.12
CA ARG A 76 28.70 20.12 -15.26
C ARG A 76 28.63 19.32 -16.56
N TRP A 77 27.49 18.70 -16.81
CA TRP A 77 27.28 17.98 -18.07
C TRP A 77 27.23 18.94 -19.28
N PRO A 78 27.75 18.54 -20.47
CA PRO A 78 27.63 19.32 -21.69
C PRO A 78 26.16 19.54 -22.11
N GLU A 79 25.76 20.78 -22.42
CA GLU A 79 24.38 21.20 -22.70
C GLU A 79 23.68 20.38 -23.80
N LYS A 80 24.43 19.93 -24.81
CA LYS A 80 23.90 19.12 -25.93
C LYS A 80 23.40 17.74 -25.48
N LEU A 81 24.06 17.13 -24.49
CA LEU A 81 23.59 15.88 -23.89
C LEU A 81 22.30 16.14 -23.12
N GLY A 82 22.25 17.19 -22.29
CA GLY A 82 21.04 17.55 -21.54
C GLY A 82 19.80 17.77 -22.40
N ALA A 83 19.96 18.38 -23.58
CA ALA A 83 18.89 18.64 -24.55
C ALA A 83 18.46 17.40 -25.35
N LEU A 84 19.40 16.56 -25.77
CA LEU A 84 19.11 15.26 -26.41
C LEU A 84 18.36 14.35 -25.43
N TRP A 85 18.79 14.34 -24.17
CA TRP A 85 18.12 13.64 -23.09
C TRP A 85 16.76 14.27 -22.73
N ALA A 86 16.55 15.58 -22.91
CA ALA A 86 15.23 16.23 -22.76
C ALA A 86 14.22 15.77 -23.81
N ARG A 87 14.66 15.62 -25.05
CA ARG A 87 13.82 15.17 -26.17
C ARG A 87 13.46 13.68 -26.07
N LEU A 88 14.32 12.87 -25.47
CA LEU A 88 14.05 11.45 -25.20
C LEU A 88 13.17 11.22 -23.95
N ARG A 89 12.94 12.26 -23.12
CA ARG A 89 12.45 12.21 -21.72
C ARG A 89 10.93 12.29 -21.51
N GLY A 90 10.10 11.77 -22.42
CA GLY A 90 8.63 11.79 -22.28
C GLY A 90 8.14 11.68 -20.81
N THR A 91 7.70 12.81 -20.26
CA THR A 91 7.16 13.09 -18.91
C THR A 91 7.95 12.55 -17.69
N ALA A 92 8.44 13.47 -16.86
CA ALA A 92 9.17 13.22 -15.61
C ALA A 92 8.36 12.47 -14.53
N MET A 93 9.07 11.79 -13.62
CA MET A 93 8.50 11.27 -12.37
C MET A 93 7.95 12.44 -11.53
N PRO A 94 6.71 12.35 -11.02
CA PRO A 94 6.15 13.41 -10.18
C PRO A 94 6.97 13.53 -8.89
N ASP A 95 7.17 14.77 -8.44
CA ASP A 95 7.78 15.11 -7.17
C ASP A 95 7.09 14.30 -6.06
N ILE A 96 7.84 13.53 -5.28
CA ILE A 96 7.26 12.67 -4.23
C ILE A 96 6.78 13.61 -3.13
N PRO A 97 5.45 13.78 -2.91
CA PRO A 97 4.98 14.70 -1.91
C PRO A 97 5.46 14.22 -0.54
N SER A 98 6.09 15.11 0.22
CA SER A 98 6.60 14.88 1.57
C SER A 98 5.56 14.27 2.52
N LYS A 99 4.27 14.54 2.29
CA LYS A 99 3.14 13.95 3.02
C LYS A 99 3.04 12.42 2.85
N GLY A 100 3.31 11.88 1.66
CA GLY A 100 3.24 10.44 1.40
C GLY A 100 4.23 9.67 2.27
N LYS A 101 5.45 10.18 2.41
CA LYS A 101 6.49 9.58 3.27
C LYS A 101 6.11 9.58 4.75
N LEU A 102 5.39 10.60 5.22
CA LEU A 102 4.93 10.68 6.62
C LEU A 102 3.92 9.57 6.93
N PHE A 103 2.97 9.32 6.03
CA PHE A 103 2.03 8.22 6.20
C PHE A 103 2.71 6.84 6.14
N ILE A 104 3.67 6.66 5.22
CA ILE A 104 4.43 5.40 5.18
C ILE A 104 5.21 5.17 6.48
N ALA A 105 5.80 6.22 7.05
CA ALA A 105 6.45 6.12 8.34
C ALA A 105 5.47 5.70 9.45
N GLU A 106 4.26 6.25 9.46
CA GLU A 106 3.19 5.84 10.39
C GLU A 106 2.77 4.38 10.16
N LEU A 107 2.60 3.97 8.90
CA LEU A 107 2.26 2.60 8.52
C LEU A 107 3.36 1.61 8.92
N TYR A 108 4.63 1.95 8.74
CA TYR A 108 5.77 1.13 9.15
C TYR A 108 5.94 1.07 10.67
N ALA A 109 5.50 2.10 11.39
CA ALA A 109 5.45 2.09 12.85
C ALA A 109 4.37 1.15 13.41
N HIS A 110 3.39 0.72 12.59
CA HIS A 110 2.32 -0.18 13.00
C HIS A 110 2.87 -1.54 13.48
N PRO A 111 2.43 -2.11 14.62
CA PRO A 111 3.00 -3.33 15.20
C PRO A 111 3.09 -4.53 14.23
N LEU A 112 2.05 -4.71 13.41
CA LEU A 112 2.00 -5.79 12.41
C LEU A 112 3.05 -5.63 11.30
N ILE A 113 3.31 -4.40 10.88
CA ILE A 113 4.26 -4.12 9.79
C ILE A 113 5.69 -4.06 10.34
N LYS A 114 5.86 -3.49 11.53
CA LYS A 114 7.13 -3.48 12.25
C LYS A 114 7.64 -4.90 12.51
N ALA A 115 6.75 -5.85 12.79
CA ALA A 115 7.10 -7.26 12.97
C ALA A 115 7.67 -7.91 11.69
N LEU A 116 7.35 -7.40 10.50
CA LEU A 116 7.89 -7.88 9.22
C LEU A 116 9.29 -7.30 8.91
N THR A 117 9.70 -6.27 9.65
CA THR A 117 10.95 -5.56 9.42
C THR A 117 12.10 -6.31 10.11
N ARG A 118 13.16 -6.61 9.35
CA ARG A 118 14.33 -7.29 9.93
C ARG A 118 15.03 -6.37 10.95
N PRO A 119 15.56 -6.91 12.07
CA PRO A 119 16.36 -6.13 13.01
C PRO A 119 17.55 -5.47 12.29
N GLY A 120 17.72 -4.16 12.47
CA GLY A 120 18.79 -3.39 11.81
C GLY A 120 18.52 -2.98 10.35
N ALA A 121 17.32 -3.27 9.82
CA ALA A 121 16.91 -2.74 8.51
C ALA A 121 16.83 -1.21 8.54
N ARG A 122 17.37 -0.57 7.50
CA ARG A 122 17.39 0.90 7.39
C ARG A 122 16.11 1.49 6.78
N ILE A 123 15.40 0.69 5.98
CA ILE A 123 14.33 1.13 5.07
C ILE A 123 13.24 0.04 5.11
N GLY A 124 12.34 0.06 6.10
CA GLY A 124 11.15 -0.80 6.16
C GLY A 124 11.35 -2.33 5.97
N PRO A 125 10.27 -3.08 5.75
CA PRO A 125 10.33 -4.51 5.40
C PRO A 125 10.71 -4.74 3.93
N GLU A 126 11.34 -5.88 3.62
CA GLU A 126 11.70 -6.25 2.23
C GLU A 126 10.50 -6.71 1.39
N TYR A 127 9.46 -7.22 2.06
CA TYR A 127 8.22 -7.67 1.45
C TYR A 127 7.09 -7.48 2.47
N MET A 128 5.93 -7.08 1.98
CA MET A 128 4.73 -6.88 2.80
C MET A 128 3.56 -7.63 2.14
N PRO A 129 3.00 -8.66 2.79
CA PRO A 129 1.80 -9.34 2.29
C PRO A 129 0.60 -8.38 2.25
N ALA A 130 -0.24 -8.51 1.23
CA ALA A 130 -1.47 -7.73 1.08
C ALA A 130 -2.34 -7.78 2.34
N SER A 131 -2.45 -8.96 2.97
CA SER A 131 -3.23 -9.17 4.18
C SER A 131 -2.72 -8.42 5.41
N SER A 132 -1.40 -8.20 5.50
CA SER A 132 -0.79 -7.42 6.59
C SER A 132 -0.97 -5.93 6.33
N PHE A 133 -0.83 -5.50 5.07
CA PHE A 133 -1.10 -4.13 4.63
C PHE A 133 -2.56 -3.75 4.88
N SER A 134 -3.52 -4.54 4.40
CA SER A 134 -4.96 -4.28 4.53
C SER A 134 -5.35 -4.17 6.01
N LEU A 135 -4.85 -5.07 6.86
CA LEU A 135 -5.14 -5.06 8.29
C LEU A 135 -4.57 -3.82 8.99
N ALA A 136 -3.33 -3.43 8.67
CA ALA A 136 -2.71 -2.24 9.23
C ALA A 136 -3.43 -0.95 8.77
N LEU A 137 -3.81 -0.88 7.50
CA LEU A 137 -4.57 0.24 6.93
C LEU A 137 -5.94 0.37 7.60
N PHE A 138 -6.69 -0.73 7.70
CA PHE A 138 -8.00 -0.74 8.33
C PHE A 138 -7.91 -0.37 9.82
N ASN A 139 -6.93 -0.90 10.56
CA ASN A 139 -6.73 -0.50 11.96
C ASN A 139 -6.48 1.01 12.11
N THR A 140 -5.70 1.58 11.19
CA THR A 140 -5.42 3.02 11.16
C THR A 140 -6.69 3.83 10.87
N LEU A 141 -7.50 3.36 9.92
CA LEU A 141 -8.77 4.00 9.55
C LEU A 141 -9.82 3.90 10.64
N MET A 142 -10.00 2.70 11.19
CA MET A 142 -10.92 2.45 12.31
C MET A 142 -10.56 3.31 13.51
N ARG A 143 -9.26 3.48 13.80
CA ARG A 143 -8.78 4.40 14.85
C ARG A 143 -9.11 5.86 14.53
N ALA A 144 -8.94 6.29 13.28
CA ALA A 144 -9.30 7.63 12.85
C ALA A 144 -10.81 7.90 12.94
N GLY A 145 -11.63 6.90 12.59
CA GLY A 145 -13.10 6.92 12.74
C GLY A 145 -13.59 6.76 14.18
N SER A 146 -12.71 6.40 15.12
CA SER A 146 -13.02 6.24 16.55
C SER A 146 -12.91 7.53 17.36
N ARG A 147 -12.66 8.69 16.73
CA ARG A 147 -12.75 9.99 17.40
C ARG A 147 -14.19 10.20 17.89
N PRO A 148 -14.45 10.67 19.11
CA PRO A 148 -15.82 10.68 19.66
C PRO A 148 -16.84 11.42 18.80
N THR A 149 -16.46 12.53 18.18
CA THR A 149 -17.32 13.23 17.21
C THR A 149 -17.63 12.40 15.98
N ALA A 150 -16.66 11.65 15.46
CA ALA A 150 -16.88 10.69 14.38
C ALA A 150 -17.77 9.52 14.85
N VAL A 151 -17.52 8.94 16.02
CA VAL A 151 -18.36 7.84 16.54
C VAL A 151 -19.83 8.26 16.71
N ALA A 152 -20.09 9.46 17.23
CA ALA A 152 -21.45 9.99 17.33
C ALA A 152 -22.10 10.16 15.94
N GLN A 153 -21.35 10.67 14.96
CA GLN A 153 -21.82 10.77 13.58
C GLN A 153 -22.08 9.39 12.96
N ALA A 154 -21.27 8.37 13.26
CA ALA A 154 -21.41 7.01 12.76
C ALA A 154 -22.73 6.39 13.22
N ILE A 155 -23.00 6.54 14.52
CA ILE A 155 -24.21 6.05 15.15
C ILE A 155 -25.44 6.70 14.53
N GLU A 156 -25.43 8.02 14.36
CA GLU A 156 -26.58 8.75 13.81
C GLU A 156 -26.80 8.43 12.32
N GLN A 157 -25.73 8.34 11.53
CA GLN A 157 -25.80 7.94 10.12
C GLN A 157 -26.30 6.50 9.96
N LEU A 158 -25.81 5.58 10.79
CA LEU A 158 -26.28 4.19 10.81
C LEU A 158 -27.78 4.12 11.13
N ARG A 159 -28.20 4.84 12.17
CA ARG A 159 -29.60 4.92 12.57
C ARG A 159 -30.47 5.42 11.42
N ALA A 160 -30.09 6.52 10.78
CA ALA A 160 -30.83 7.09 9.66
C ALA A 160 -30.94 6.09 8.50
N ARG A 161 -29.85 5.39 8.15
CA ARG A 161 -29.84 4.37 7.09
C ARG A 161 -30.74 3.18 7.40
N LEU A 162 -30.67 2.64 8.62
CA LEU A 162 -31.47 1.48 9.02
C LEU A 162 -32.98 1.81 9.06
N LEU A 163 -33.35 2.98 9.56
CA LEU A 163 -34.75 3.42 9.59
C LEU A 163 -35.32 3.72 8.20
N ALA A 164 -34.49 4.25 7.30
CA ALA A 164 -34.88 4.47 5.90
C ALA A 164 -35.08 3.15 5.14
N ALA A 165 -34.28 2.12 5.44
CA ALA A 165 -34.32 0.82 4.77
C ALA A 165 -35.56 -0.02 5.12
N VAL A 166 -36.16 0.17 6.30
CA VAL A 166 -37.41 -0.51 6.69
C VAL A 166 -38.57 0.30 6.12
N PRO A 167 -39.48 -0.22 5.27
CA PRO A 167 -40.63 0.53 4.77
C PRO A 167 -41.82 0.57 5.75
N ASP A 168 -41.98 -0.45 6.59
CA ASP A 168 -43.11 -0.61 7.50
C ASP A 168 -43.02 0.31 8.75
N ALA A 169 -44.13 0.98 9.09
CA ALA A 169 -44.16 1.98 10.16
C ALA A 169 -44.01 1.35 11.56
N GLN A 170 -44.55 0.14 11.76
CA GLN A 170 -44.52 -0.53 13.06
C GLN A 170 -43.16 -1.18 13.31
N ALA A 171 -42.57 -1.82 12.30
CA ALA A 171 -41.20 -2.33 12.34
C ALA A 171 -40.17 -1.20 12.49
N ARG A 172 -40.38 -0.03 11.84
CA ARG A 172 -39.55 1.17 12.04
C ARG A 172 -39.56 1.64 13.49
N ALA A 173 -40.72 1.67 14.14
CA ALA A 173 -40.85 2.09 15.54
C ALA A 173 -40.12 1.12 16.49
N GLN A 174 -40.32 -0.18 16.32
CA GLN A 174 -39.62 -1.21 17.13
C GLN A 174 -38.10 -1.18 16.93
N LEU A 175 -37.66 -0.98 15.69
CA LEU A 175 -36.24 -0.81 15.38
C LEU A 175 -35.68 0.47 16.00
N ALA A 176 -36.42 1.59 15.93
CA ALA A 176 -36.01 2.85 16.54
C ALA A 176 -35.83 2.72 18.06
N ASP A 177 -36.73 2.02 18.75
CA ASP A 177 -36.62 1.78 20.19
C ASP A 177 -35.42 0.90 20.53
N THR A 178 -35.17 -0.14 19.73
CA THR A 178 -34.00 -1.01 19.88
C THR A 178 -32.70 -0.22 19.69
N LEU A 179 -32.64 0.62 18.66
CA LEU A 179 -31.48 1.49 18.38
C LEU A 179 -31.28 2.54 19.48
N ASN A 180 -32.35 3.14 19.99
CA ASN A 180 -32.31 4.09 21.10
C ASN A 180 -31.72 3.45 22.36
N ASN A 181 -32.20 2.26 22.73
CA ASN A 181 -31.70 1.54 23.89
C ASN A 181 -30.23 1.11 23.73
N ALA A 182 -29.82 0.74 22.51
CA ALA A 182 -28.45 0.36 22.20
C ALA A 182 -27.48 1.56 22.24
N PHE A 183 -27.86 2.70 21.66
CA PHE A 183 -26.94 3.78 21.35
C PHE A 183 -27.03 5.02 22.24
N ASN A 184 -28.19 5.33 22.85
CA ASN A 184 -28.33 6.50 23.71
C ASN A 184 -27.31 6.55 24.88
N PRO A 185 -26.99 5.43 25.55
CA PRO A 185 -25.98 5.45 26.62
C PRO A 185 -24.60 5.92 26.11
N LEU A 186 -24.23 5.52 24.89
CA LEU A 186 -22.98 5.93 24.25
C LEU A 186 -23.02 7.39 23.81
N LEU A 187 -24.13 7.83 23.20
CA LEU A 187 -24.28 9.21 22.73
C LEU A 187 -24.24 10.21 23.89
N ILE A 188 -24.87 9.88 25.02
CA ILE A 188 -24.80 10.71 26.25
C ILE A 188 -23.37 10.77 26.78
N ARG A 189 -22.67 9.62 26.83
CA ARG A 189 -21.28 9.58 27.29
C ARG A 189 -20.37 10.40 26.37
N ILE A 190 -20.53 10.27 25.05
CA ILE A 190 -19.77 11.02 24.04
C ILE A 190 -20.04 12.53 24.16
N ALA A 191 -21.30 12.94 24.34
CA ALA A 191 -21.67 14.35 24.49
C ALA A 191 -21.10 14.98 25.77
N ALA A 192 -20.85 14.17 26.80
CA ALA A 192 -20.22 14.60 28.05
C ALA A 192 -18.69 14.68 27.99
N LEU A 193 -18.05 14.28 26.87
CA LEU A 193 -16.60 14.31 26.76
C LEU A 193 -16.04 15.70 26.43
N PRO A 194 -14.89 16.08 27.01
CA PRO A 194 -14.19 17.30 26.63
C PRO A 194 -13.66 17.19 25.20
N GLN A 195 -13.58 18.32 24.49
CA GLN A 195 -13.10 18.37 23.09
C GLN A 195 -11.66 17.83 22.91
N ASN A 196 -10.83 17.91 23.96
CA ASN A 196 -9.48 17.35 23.99
C ASN A 196 -9.52 15.91 24.52
N VAL A 197 -9.86 14.99 23.64
CA VAL A 197 -10.03 13.57 23.95
C VAL A 197 -8.65 12.95 24.13
N THR A 198 -8.40 12.41 25.31
CA THR A 198 -7.14 11.68 25.54
C THR A 198 -7.15 10.34 24.80
N PRO A 199 -5.98 9.78 24.44
CA PRO A 199 -5.89 8.45 23.82
C PRO A 199 -6.59 7.35 24.65
N GLN A 200 -6.60 7.49 25.98
CA GLN A 200 -7.28 6.58 26.90
C GLN A 200 -8.80 6.66 26.77
N THR A 201 -9.36 7.88 26.72
CA THR A 201 -10.79 8.09 26.49
C THR A 201 -11.25 7.53 25.14
N SER A 202 -10.45 7.67 24.08
CA SER A 202 -10.74 7.04 22.77
C SER A 202 -10.76 5.52 22.86
N GLN A 203 -9.88 4.92 23.67
CA GLN A 203 -9.80 3.47 23.85
C GLN A 203 -10.97 2.92 24.68
N GLU A 204 -11.40 3.65 25.72
CA GLU A 204 -12.60 3.31 26.50
C GLU A 204 -13.88 3.41 25.66
N LEU A 205 -13.99 4.44 24.82
CA LEU A 205 -15.10 4.55 23.87
C LEU A 205 -15.14 3.38 22.90
N LEU A 206 -13.99 2.97 22.36
CA LEU A 206 -13.87 1.78 21.52
C LEU A 206 -14.35 0.52 22.26
N GLN A 207 -14.02 0.36 23.54
CA GLN A 207 -14.49 -0.77 24.35
C GLN A 207 -16.01 -0.73 24.57
N ASP A 208 -16.57 0.42 24.92
CA ASP A 208 -18.00 0.55 25.15
C ASP A 208 -18.80 0.36 23.86
N PHE A 209 -18.25 0.83 22.76
CA PHE A 209 -18.78 0.58 21.43
C PHE A 209 -18.74 -0.90 21.07
N GLN A 210 -17.64 -1.59 21.37
CA GLN A 210 -17.53 -3.05 21.20
C GLN A 210 -18.51 -3.81 22.10
N LYS A 211 -18.79 -3.34 23.32
CA LYS A 211 -19.81 -3.94 24.20
C LYS A 211 -21.21 -3.80 23.62
N VAL A 212 -21.56 -2.63 23.10
CA VAL A 212 -22.85 -2.42 22.42
C VAL A 212 -22.94 -3.27 21.15
N ALA A 213 -21.87 -3.33 20.35
CA ALA A 213 -21.81 -4.20 19.18
C ALA A 213 -21.90 -5.70 19.52
N ALA A 214 -21.39 -6.12 20.69
CA ALA A 214 -21.50 -7.50 21.16
C ALA A 214 -22.93 -7.87 21.60
N GLY A 215 -23.69 -6.90 22.13
CA GLY A 215 -25.11 -7.08 22.47
C GLY A 215 -26.02 -7.18 21.25
N TYR A 216 -25.59 -6.68 20.10
CA TYR A 216 -26.37 -6.64 18.87
C TYR A 216 -25.51 -7.11 17.67
N PRO A 217 -25.38 -8.42 17.43
CA PRO A 217 -24.50 -8.97 16.39
C PRO A 217 -24.81 -8.43 14.99
N ALA A 218 -26.08 -8.15 14.68
CA ALA A 218 -26.51 -7.52 13.44
C ALA A 218 -25.96 -6.08 13.26
N LEU A 219 -25.76 -5.34 14.36
CA LEU A 219 -25.22 -3.98 14.33
C LEU A 219 -23.69 -3.97 14.25
N ARG A 220 -23.02 -5.03 14.70
CA ARG A 220 -21.55 -5.08 14.78
C ARG A 220 -20.87 -4.75 13.45
N HIS A 221 -21.31 -5.39 12.36
CA HIS A 221 -20.70 -5.20 11.06
C HIS A 221 -21.12 -3.88 10.41
N ALA A 222 -22.39 -3.48 10.56
CA ALA A 222 -22.90 -2.22 10.03
C ALA A 222 -22.16 -1.03 10.62
N LEU A 223 -21.93 -1.10 11.93
CA LEU A 223 -21.24 -0.09 12.69
C LEU A 223 -19.74 -0.04 12.37
N ALA A 224 -19.10 -1.19 12.13
CA ALA A 224 -17.72 -1.25 11.65
C ALA A 224 -17.56 -0.61 10.27
N VAL A 225 -18.53 -0.81 9.37
CA VAL A 225 -18.55 -0.20 8.03
C VAL A 225 -18.73 1.32 8.13
N GLU A 226 -19.61 1.81 9.02
CA GLU A 226 -19.75 3.25 9.25
C GLU A 226 -18.50 3.89 9.87
N GLN A 227 -17.86 3.21 10.82
CA GLN A 227 -16.57 3.67 11.36
C GLN A 227 -15.50 3.73 10.28
N LEU A 228 -15.46 2.75 9.37
CA LEU A 228 -14.55 2.76 8.25
C LEU A 228 -14.82 3.95 7.32
N ARG A 229 -16.09 4.19 6.96
CA ARG A 229 -16.52 5.35 6.14
C ARG A 229 -16.07 6.68 6.75
N LEU A 230 -16.25 6.84 8.06
CA LEU A 230 -15.83 8.05 8.76
C LEU A 230 -14.32 8.16 8.94
N GLY A 231 -13.63 7.02 9.11
CA GLY A 231 -12.17 6.97 9.12
C GLY A 231 -11.59 7.45 7.79
N ILE A 232 -12.19 7.00 6.68
CA ILE A 232 -11.87 7.44 5.32
C ILE A 232 -12.12 8.95 5.18
N GLU A 233 -13.31 9.44 5.53
CA GLU A 233 -13.65 10.86 5.42
C GLU A 233 -12.75 11.75 6.31
N ALA A 234 -12.44 11.31 7.53
CA ALA A 234 -11.57 12.04 8.46
C ALA A 234 -10.13 12.19 7.96
N GLN A 235 -9.66 11.30 7.09
CA GLN A 235 -8.30 11.29 6.54
C GLN A 235 -8.23 11.75 5.07
N LYS A 236 -9.38 11.90 4.40
CA LYS A 236 -9.52 12.31 2.99
C LYS A 236 -8.74 13.57 2.64
N SER A 237 -8.71 14.56 3.53
CA SER A 237 -7.99 15.82 3.33
C SER A 237 -6.47 15.66 3.24
N GLN A 238 -5.91 14.59 3.83
CA GLN A 238 -4.48 14.34 3.83
C GLN A 238 -4.02 13.58 2.57
N PHE A 239 -4.81 12.60 2.11
CA PHE A 239 -4.49 11.71 0.99
C PHE A 239 -5.69 11.48 0.05
N PRO A 240 -6.12 12.48 -0.74
CA PRO A 240 -7.39 12.44 -1.46
C PRO A 240 -7.49 11.28 -2.46
N ASP A 241 -6.39 10.91 -3.12
CA ASP A 241 -6.39 9.86 -4.15
C ASP A 241 -6.43 8.45 -3.54
N LEU A 242 -5.70 8.22 -2.45
CA LEU A 242 -5.80 6.98 -1.65
C LEU A 242 -7.25 6.75 -1.20
N TYR A 243 -7.84 7.78 -0.59
CA TYR A 243 -9.17 7.66 -0.01
C TYR A 243 -10.28 7.60 -1.05
N ARG A 244 -10.12 8.25 -2.21
CA ARG A 244 -11.01 8.04 -3.36
C ARG A 244 -11.00 6.58 -3.82
N GLY A 245 -9.81 5.97 -3.92
CA GLY A 245 -9.68 4.56 -4.26
C GLY A 245 -10.38 3.65 -3.24
N LEU A 246 -10.19 3.92 -1.95
CA LEU A 246 -10.87 3.18 -0.88
C LEU A 246 -12.39 3.35 -0.89
N GLU A 247 -12.90 4.55 -1.18
CA GLU A 247 -14.33 4.80 -1.38
C GLU A 247 -14.88 4.00 -2.56
N THR A 248 -14.15 3.94 -3.67
CA THR A 248 -14.52 3.13 -4.83
C THR A 248 -14.57 1.64 -4.48
N LEU A 249 -13.54 1.11 -3.82
CA LEU A 249 -13.50 -0.30 -3.42
C LEU A 249 -14.59 -0.66 -2.40
N LEU A 250 -14.93 0.27 -1.50
CA LEU A 250 -16.03 0.10 -0.57
C LEU A 250 -17.37 0.08 -1.31
N HIS A 251 -17.59 1.01 -2.23
CA HIS A 251 -18.80 1.05 -3.05
C HIS A 251 -18.94 -0.22 -3.91
N GLU A 252 -17.86 -0.69 -4.52
CA GLU A 252 -17.84 -1.96 -5.24
C GLU A 252 -18.13 -3.16 -4.33
N ALA A 253 -17.69 -3.12 -3.07
CA ALA A 253 -18.03 -4.19 -2.12
C ALA A 253 -19.53 -4.18 -1.77
N GLU A 254 -20.13 -3.00 -1.66
CA GLU A 254 -21.55 -2.81 -1.39
C GLU A 254 -22.42 -3.27 -2.57
N THR A 255 -21.94 -3.13 -3.80
CA THR A 255 -22.64 -3.67 -4.98
C THR A 255 -22.56 -5.19 -5.07
N ASP A 256 -21.44 -5.78 -4.63
CA ASP A 256 -21.21 -7.22 -4.70
C ASP A 256 -21.94 -7.99 -3.59
N THR A 257 -22.21 -7.36 -2.44
CA THR A 257 -22.81 -8.04 -1.30
C THR A 257 -23.72 -7.12 -0.50
N THR A 258 -24.99 -7.51 -0.37
CA THR A 258 -26.00 -6.82 0.44
C THR A 258 -25.95 -7.21 1.92
N ALA A 259 -25.34 -8.35 2.23
CA ALA A 259 -25.15 -8.82 3.59
C ALA A 259 -24.05 -8.02 4.30
N THR A 260 -24.43 -7.27 5.33
CA THR A 260 -23.49 -6.44 6.09
C THR A 260 -22.40 -7.25 6.78
N GLU A 261 -22.70 -8.52 7.12
CA GLU A 261 -21.75 -9.45 7.76
C GLU A 261 -20.54 -9.76 6.88
N GLU A 262 -20.75 -9.85 5.57
CA GLU A 262 -19.70 -10.19 4.59
C GLU A 262 -19.03 -8.95 4.00
N LEU A 263 -19.71 -7.80 4.04
CA LEU A 263 -19.25 -6.55 3.44
C LEU A 263 -17.84 -6.15 3.89
N PHE A 264 -17.55 -6.23 5.19
CA PHE A 264 -16.22 -5.89 5.72
C PHE A 264 -15.12 -6.81 5.17
N GLY A 265 -15.41 -8.11 5.06
CA GLY A 265 -14.51 -9.09 4.45
C GLY A 265 -14.31 -8.84 2.96
N ALA A 266 -15.39 -8.53 2.25
CA ALA A 266 -15.38 -8.20 0.82
C ALA A 266 -14.58 -6.92 0.53
N THR A 267 -14.79 -5.85 1.31
CA THR A 267 -14.00 -4.60 1.19
C THR A 267 -12.52 -4.89 1.43
N ARG A 268 -12.19 -5.70 2.45
CA ARG A 268 -10.80 -6.08 2.72
C ARG A 268 -10.18 -6.84 1.54
N ALA A 269 -10.88 -7.83 0.99
CA ALA A 269 -10.40 -8.61 -0.16
C ALA A 269 -10.16 -7.73 -1.39
N LYS A 270 -11.02 -6.74 -1.63
CA LYS A 270 -10.83 -5.75 -2.70
C LYS A 270 -9.60 -4.87 -2.46
N VAL A 271 -9.35 -4.43 -1.23
CA VAL A 271 -8.13 -3.68 -0.88
C VAL A 271 -6.88 -4.53 -1.06
N GLU A 272 -6.92 -5.81 -0.70
CA GLU A 272 -5.82 -6.75 -0.94
C GLU A 272 -5.55 -6.93 -2.44
N THR A 273 -6.61 -7.10 -3.24
CA THR A 273 -6.49 -7.18 -4.71
C THR A 273 -5.94 -5.90 -5.32
N TRP A 274 -6.38 -4.74 -4.84
CA TRP A 274 -5.88 -3.43 -5.28
C TRP A 274 -4.39 -3.25 -4.95
N TYR A 275 -3.98 -3.69 -3.76
CA TYR A 275 -2.57 -3.71 -3.34
C TYR A 275 -1.74 -4.62 -4.24
N ASP A 276 -2.14 -5.88 -4.44
CA ASP A 276 -1.40 -6.85 -5.25
C ASP A 276 -1.26 -6.36 -6.70
N SER A 277 -2.34 -5.83 -7.28
CA SER A 277 -2.31 -5.23 -8.61
C SER A 277 -1.32 -4.06 -8.71
N THR A 278 -1.18 -3.29 -7.64
CA THR A 278 -0.23 -2.18 -7.57
C THR A 278 1.20 -2.68 -7.44
N MET A 279 1.43 -3.73 -6.64
CA MET A 279 2.73 -4.37 -6.49
C MET A 279 3.19 -5.08 -7.78
N ASP A 280 2.28 -5.68 -8.54
CA ASP A 280 2.59 -6.26 -9.85
C ASP A 280 3.07 -5.21 -10.84
N ARG A 281 2.32 -4.09 -10.94
CA ARG A 281 2.72 -2.94 -11.79
C ARG A 281 4.06 -2.34 -11.34
N ALA A 282 4.25 -2.16 -10.04
CA ALA A 282 5.51 -1.66 -9.49
C ALA A 282 6.68 -2.62 -9.74
N THR A 283 6.43 -3.93 -9.70
CA THR A 283 7.42 -4.97 -10.00
C THR A 283 7.85 -4.94 -11.45
N VAL A 284 6.93 -4.75 -12.38
CA VAL A 284 7.26 -4.59 -13.81
C VAL A 284 8.17 -3.38 -14.00
N TRP A 285 7.79 -2.22 -13.45
CA TRP A 285 8.62 -1.02 -13.48
C TRP A 285 10.01 -1.30 -12.92
N TYR A 286 10.10 -1.96 -11.77
CA TYR A 286 11.35 -2.23 -11.06
C TYR A 286 12.31 -3.17 -11.80
N LYS A 287 11.81 -4.27 -12.36
CA LYS A 287 12.60 -5.21 -13.17
C LYS A 287 13.33 -4.49 -14.30
N GLN A 288 12.64 -3.56 -14.97
CA GLN A 288 13.22 -2.78 -16.06
C GLN A 288 14.36 -1.84 -15.61
N ARG A 289 14.27 -1.25 -14.41
CA ARG A 289 15.38 -0.42 -13.87
C ARG A 289 16.59 -1.27 -13.52
N ILE A 290 16.39 -2.42 -12.89
CA ILE A 290 17.50 -3.30 -12.51
C ILE A 290 18.29 -3.72 -13.76
N GLN A 291 17.61 -4.04 -14.86
CA GLN A 291 18.28 -4.44 -16.11
C GLN A 291 19.28 -3.39 -16.60
N TRP A 292 18.91 -2.10 -16.57
CA TRP A 292 19.83 -1.01 -16.95
C TRP A 292 20.99 -0.83 -15.96
N TRP A 293 20.75 -1.01 -14.66
CA TRP A 293 21.83 -0.96 -13.66
C TRP A 293 22.81 -2.12 -13.83
N LEU A 294 22.31 -3.34 -14.03
CA LEU A 294 23.15 -4.52 -14.27
C LEU A 294 23.91 -4.39 -15.58
N PHE A 295 23.29 -3.85 -16.63
CA PHE A 295 23.97 -3.55 -17.88
C PHE A 295 25.11 -2.54 -17.67
N GLY A 296 24.86 -1.44 -16.96
CA GLY A 296 25.88 -0.44 -16.65
C GLY A 296 27.03 -0.99 -15.80
N ILE A 297 26.73 -1.80 -14.79
CA ILE A 297 27.74 -2.46 -13.94
C ILE A 297 28.54 -3.47 -14.78
N GLY A 298 27.88 -4.31 -15.58
CA GLY A 298 28.55 -5.28 -16.45
C GLY A 298 29.44 -4.61 -17.49
N PHE A 299 28.98 -3.51 -18.08
CA PHE A 299 29.77 -2.70 -19.00
C PHE A 299 30.99 -2.06 -18.31
N ALA A 300 30.83 -1.54 -17.10
CA ALA A 300 31.95 -0.98 -16.34
C ALA A 300 32.98 -2.06 -15.98
N VAL A 301 32.53 -3.25 -15.54
CA VAL A 301 33.43 -4.39 -15.27
C VAL A 301 34.15 -4.82 -16.55
N ALA A 302 33.46 -4.90 -17.68
CA ALA A 302 34.08 -5.23 -18.97
C ALA A 302 35.15 -4.20 -19.37
N LEU A 303 34.90 -2.90 -19.17
CA LEU A 303 35.91 -1.87 -19.42
C LEU A 303 37.11 -2.00 -18.48
N ILE A 304 36.91 -2.33 -17.20
CA ILE A 304 38.01 -2.49 -16.24
C ILE A 304 38.86 -3.71 -16.60
N VAL A 305 38.23 -4.84 -16.89
CA VAL A 305 38.93 -6.09 -17.25
C VAL A 305 39.63 -5.95 -18.60
N ASN A 306 39.00 -5.27 -19.58
CA ASN A 306 39.61 -5.05 -20.89
C ASN A 306 40.64 -3.92 -20.89
N ALA A 307 40.61 -2.99 -19.92
CA ALA A 307 41.65 -1.97 -19.75
C ALA A 307 42.93 -2.53 -19.11
N ASP A 308 42.87 -3.77 -18.59
CA ASP A 308 44.01 -4.52 -18.04
C ASP A 308 44.56 -5.55 -19.06
N SER A 309 44.24 -5.38 -20.35
CA SER A 309 44.74 -6.17 -21.49
C SER A 309 45.49 -5.31 -22.50
#